data_AF-A0A9X5H7V6-F1
#
_entry.id   AF-A0A9X5H7V6-F1
#
_cell.length_a   1.000
_cell.length_b   1.000
_cell.length_c   1.000
_cell.angle_alpha   90.00
_cell.angle_beta   90.00
_cell.angle_gamma   90.00
#
_symmetry.space_group_name_H-M   'P 1'
#
loop_
_entity.id
_entity.type
_entity.pdbx_description
1 polymer ?
#
loop_
_entity_poly.entity_id
_entity_poly.type
_entity_poly.pdbx_seq_one_letter_code
_entity_poly.pdbx_strand_id
1 'polypeptide(L)'
;MFNHEKLAEVISAYKGYFPAHWNDEKYKWEAIQHFQKHWDIYADNFSEMFMKATERTRNLLANMNSYPRGMIKAFAESDAEETRGMFINLFDESKDLAERMEWFLASAEKLRVKYDDGNWHQHYQTQNAITTYLWLKYPDKYYIYKYSEVWAFAKAIDSDFLPKKGRGVSNVQGTLKLYDEVREIIQKDFELNQMLKDALEDKCYPDLNKITMTIDIGFFASRFYKKETEEMWFPKDYSPKLSVQNWLTLLEDCSIFTAESLQIMRCFMDFGGEATCKQLAEKYGRSMNFYNAGSSYLAKRIAEKTGCPLFQGENEKSRYWPILYIGHTAGKDQDGTYVWRLRDELRSALEKMDLSEVELHGPSGEENLIEFVYTDYDKLQSNARFKKWLNPVIVALRELGGSAGTQDVYDKIIELYEVSEEELSQKHRSGISVIINDIDWAKNYLGYEGFLDSNSPR
;
A
#
# COMPACT_ATOMS: atom_id res chain seq x y z
N MET A 1 -20.15 3.35 -1.92
CA MET A 1 -19.64 2.14 -1.23
C MET A 1 -18.13 2.29 -1.14
N PHE A 2 -17.47 1.61 -0.20
CA PHE A 2 -16.01 1.62 -0.05
C PHE A 2 -15.53 0.21 0.30
N ASN A 3 -14.23 -0.03 0.17
CA ASN A 3 -13.64 -1.32 0.49
C ASN A 3 -13.49 -1.46 2.02
N HIS A 4 -14.24 -2.42 2.60
CA HIS A 4 -14.24 -2.67 4.04
C HIS A 4 -12.91 -3.23 4.58
N GLU A 5 -12.20 -4.03 3.78
CA GLU A 5 -10.89 -4.58 4.16
C GLU A 5 -9.86 -3.46 4.29
N LYS A 6 -9.80 -2.57 3.29
CA LYS A 6 -8.91 -1.39 3.33
C LYS A 6 -9.25 -0.45 4.48
N LEU A 7 -10.53 -0.28 4.81
CA LEU A 7 -10.91 0.49 6.00
C LEU A 7 -10.43 -0.19 7.29
N ALA A 8 -10.55 -1.53 7.38
CA ALA A 8 -10.06 -2.27 8.54
C ALA A 8 -8.54 -2.14 8.71
N GLU A 9 -7.77 -2.15 7.62
CA GLU A 9 -6.33 -1.88 7.64
C GLU A 9 -6.01 -0.47 8.15
N VAL A 10 -6.72 0.56 7.67
CA VAL A 10 -6.57 1.94 8.14
C VAL A 10 -6.88 2.05 9.64
N ILE A 11 -7.95 1.40 10.10
CA ILE A 11 -8.34 1.37 11.52
C ILE A 11 -7.26 0.67 12.36
N SER A 12 -6.75 -0.46 11.89
CA SER A 12 -5.67 -1.21 12.56
C SER A 12 -4.41 -0.36 12.71
N ALA A 13 -3.98 0.31 11.64
CA ALA A 13 -2.84 1.22 11.68
C ALA A 13 -3.09 2.41 12.62
N TYR A 14 -4.29 2.97 12.61
CA TYR A 14 -4.66 4.05 13.52
C TYR A 14 -4.60 3.63 15.00
N LYS A 15 -4.95 2.39 15.34
CA LYS A 15 -4.81 1.86 16.71
C LYS A 15 -3.37 1.86 17.18
N GLY A 16 -2.41 1.57 16.30
CA GLY A 16 -0.98 1.69 16.61
C GLY A 16 -0.52 3.14 16.77
N TYR A 17 -1.08 4.05 15.97
CA TYR A 17 -0.76 5.48 15.97
C TYR A 17 -1.30 6.22 17.21
N PHE A 18 -2.55 5.91 17.61
CA PHE A 18 -3.33 6.70 18.56
C PHE A 18 -2.66 6.91 19.94
N PRO A 19 -2.13 5.89 20.64
CA PRO A 19 -1.57 6.08 21.97
C PRO A 19 -0.37 7.06 21.99
N ALA A 20 0.47 7.00 20.97
CA ALA A 20 1.66 7.86 20.87
C ALA A 20 1.32 9.31 20.50
N HIS A 21 0.21 9.53 19.79
CA HIS A 21 -0.18 10.84 19.23
C HIS A 21 -1.41 11.46 19.89
N TRP A 22 -1.99 10.81 20.90
CA TRP A 22 -3.16 11.34 21.62
C TRP A 22 -2.93 12.76 22.13
N ASN A 23 -1.75 13.05 22.70
CA ASN A 23 -1.46 14.40 23.22
C ASN A 23 -1.38 15.47 22.13
N ASP A 24 -1.08 15.09 20.89
CA ASP A 24 -1.03 16.00 19.75
C ASP A 24 -2.43 16.28 19.21
N GLU A 25 -3.36 15.31 19.29
CA GLU A 25 -4.69 15.40 18.67
C GLU A 25 -5.84 15.68 19.68
N LYS A 26 -5.65 15.44 20.99
CA LYS A 26 -6.71 15.59 22.00
C LYS A 26 -7.33 16.99 22.08
N TYR A 27 -6.63 18.00 21.60
CA TYR A 27 -7.14 19.38 21.54
C TYR A 27 -8.45 19.48 20.73
N LYS A 28 -8.74 18.55 19.81
CA LYS A 28 -10.03 18.51 19.10
C LYS A 28 -11.18 18.28 20.08
N TRP A 29 -11.05 17.30 20.97
CA TRP A 29 -12.05 17.01 22.00
C TRP A 29 -12.13 18.13 23.06
N GLU A 30 -11.00 18.72 23.45
CA GLU A 30 -10.97 19.89 24.34
C GLU A 30 -11.66 21.12 23.71
N ALA A 31 -11.49 21.32 22.39
CA ALA A 31 -12.07 22.45 21.68
C ALA A 31 -13.61 22.39 21.68
N ILE A 32 -14.21 21.22 21.49
CA ILE A 32 -15.67 21.04 21.60
C ILE A 32 -16.13 21.37 23.02
N GLN A 33 -15.53 20.75 24.03
CA GLN A 33 -15.96 20.92 25.43
C GLN A 33 -15.89 22.39 25.84
N HIS A 34 -14.81 23.07 25.45
CA HIS A 34 -14.63 24.50 25.69
C HIS A 34 -15.66 25.35 24.96
N PHE A 35 -15.90 25.08 23.67
CA PHE A 35 -16.90 25.81 22.88
C PHE A 35 -18.30 25.66 23.48
N GLN A 36 -18.72 24.45 23.82
CA GLN A 36 -20.05 24.17 24.39
C GLN A 36 -20.29 24.91 25.70
N LYS A 37 -19.24 25.09 26.53
CA LYS A 37 -19.33 25.83 27.79
C LYS A 37 -19.44 27.34 27.61
N HIS A 38 -18.86 27.88 26.56
CA HIS A 38 -18.64 29.32 26.40
C HIS A 38 -19.47 29.96 25.28
N TRP A 39 -20.11 29.17 24.42
CA TRP A 39 -20.93 29.68 23.33
C TRP A 39 -22.30 30.17 23.83
N ASP A 40 -22.55 31.46 23.64
CA ASP A 40 -23.87 32.07 23.86
C ASP A 40 -24.18 33.03 22.71
N ILE A 41 -25.11 32.62 21.83
CA ILE A 41 -25.49 33.41 20.65
C ILE A 41 -26.18 34.73 21.02
N TYR A 42 -26.68 34.88 22.25
CA TYR A 42 -27.38 36.08 22.72
C TYR A 42 -26.52 36.98 23.60
N ALA A 43 -25.22 36.67 23.77
CA ALA A 43 -24.30 37.50 24.54
C ALA A 43 -24.25 38.94 23.99
N ASP A 44 -24.24 39.93 24.90
CA ASP A 44 -24.19 41.36 24.56
C ASP A 44 -22.99 41.68 23.68
N ASN A 45 -21.79 41.20 24.05
CA ASN A 45 -20.58 41.33 23.25
C ASN A 45 -20.30 40.05 22.45
N PHE A 46 -20.87 39.97 21.24
CA PHE A 46 -20.69 38.81 20.36
C PHE A 46 -19.22 38.51 20.03
N SER A 47 -18.42 39.55 19.76
CA SER A 47 -17.01 39.38 19.38
C SER A 47 -16.20 38.73 20.50
N GLU A 48 -16.34 39.23 21.73
CA GLU A 48 -15.65 38.68 22.90
C GLU A 48 -16.11 37.25 23.21
N MET A 49 -17.42 37.00 23.18
CA MET A 49 -17.99 35.65 23.35
C MET A 49 -17.43 34.68 22.29
N PHE A 50 -17.49 35.05 21.01
CA PHE A 50 -16.99 34.22 19.91
C PHE A 50 -15.51 33.89 20.09
N MET A 51 -14.71 34.90 20.43
CA MET A 51 -13.27 34.72 20.65
C MET A 51 -13.00 33.82 21.84
N LYS A 52 -13.77 33.93 22.92
CA LYS A 52 -13.66 33.07 24.09
C LYS A 52 -14.04 31.63 23.77
N ALA A 53 -15.17 31.41 23.11
CA ALA A 53 -15.67 30.08 22.76
C ALA A 53 -14.74 29.33 21.79
N THR A 54 -14.00 30.04 20.95
CA THR A 54 -13.11 29.44 19.94
C THR A 54 -11.62 29.45 20.34
N GLU A 55 -11.25 29.85 21.55
CA GLU A 55 -9.82 30.01 21.92
C GLU A 55 -9.02 28.68 21.91
N ARG A 56 -9.69 27.54 22.03
CA ARG A 56 -9.06 26.21 22.07
C ARG A 56 -8.98 25.51 20.71
N THR A 57 -9.45 26.13 19.63
CA THR A 57 -9.49 25.48 18.30
C THR A 57 -8.14 25.40 17.59
N ARG A 58 -7.12 26.11 18.07
CA ARG A 58 -5.75 26.12 17.51
C ARG A 58 -5.76 26.27 15.97
N ASN A 59 -5.11 25.34 15.28
CA ASN A 59 -4.92 25.26 13.84
C ASN A 59 -6.21 25.02 13.02
N LEU A 60 -7.33 24.64 13.66
CA LEU A 60 -8.60 24.43 12.97
C LEU A 60 -9.20 25.73 12.43
N LEU A 61 -8.96 26.87 13.11
CA LEU A 61 -9.48 28.18 12.71
C LEU A 61 -8.42 29.29 12.61
N ALA A 62 -7.14 28.93 12.73
CA ALA A 62 -6.03 29.86 12.52
C ALA A 62 -4.72 29.10 12.20
N ASN A 63 -4.16 29.32 11.02
CA ASN A 63 -2.82 28.89 10.64
C ASN A 63 -2.13 29.97 9.79
N MET A 64 -0.86 29.76 9.44
CA MET A 64 -0.02 30.76 8.76
C MET A 64 -0.63 31.32 7.46
N ASN A 65 -1.45 30.52 6.76
CA ASN A 65 -2.03 30.88 5.46
C ASN A 65 -3.54 31.09 5.50
N SER A 66 -4.18 30.97 6.68
CA SER A 66 -5.64 31.07 6.82
C SER A 66 -6.05 31.45 8.24
N TYR A 67 -6.80 32.54 8.40
CA TYR A 67 -7.19 33.10 9.69
C TYR A 67 -8.71 33.36 9.84
N PRO A 68 -9.58 32.35 9.64
CA PRO A 68 -11.03 32.53 9.69
C PRO A 68 -11.52 33.07 11.05
N ARG A 69 -10.93 32.64 12.18
CA ARG A 69 -11.26 33.18 13.51
C ARG A 69 -10.99 34.68 13.61
N GLY A 70 -9.85 35.13 13.08
CA GLY A 70 -9.47 36.54 13.08
C GLY A 70 -10.41 37.37 12.20
N MET A 71 -10.85 36.83 11.07
CA MET A 71 -11.84 37.51 10.21
C MET A 71 -13.21 37.65 10.87
N ILE A 72 -13.71 36.63 11.58
CA ILE A 72 -14.98 36.76 12.30
C ILE A 72 -14.88 37.81 13.42
N LYS A 73 -13.74 37.90 14.12
CA LYS A 73 -13.49 38.98 15.10
C LYS A 73 -13.63 40.35 14.43
N ALA A 74 -12.96 40.52 13.29
CA ALA A 74 -12.96 41.78 12.55
C ALA A 74 -14.36 42.13 12.01
N PHE A 75 -15.10 41.14 11.50
CA PHE A 75 -16.50 41.31 11.12
C PHE A 75 -17.37 41.72 12.31
N ALA A 76 -17.22 41.08 13.47
CA ALA A 76 -18.00 41.40 14.65
C ALA A 76 -17.66 42.78 15.25
N GLU A 77 -16.41 43.23 15.11
CA GLU A 77 -15.98 44.59 15.51
C GLU A 77 -16.56 45.67 14.57
N SER A 78 -16.77 45.34 13.29
CA SER A 78 -17.37 46.25 12.30
C SER A 78 -18.91 46.21 12.29
N ASP A 79 -19.52 45.04 12.45
CA ASP A 79 -20.97 44.80 12.41
C ASP A 79 -21.33 43.52 13.21
N ALA A 80 -21.50 43.69 14.51
CA ALA A 80 -21.73 42.58 15.44
C ALA A 80 -23.02 41.80 15.10
N GLU A 81 -24.10 42.49 14.75
CA GLU A 81 -25.41 41.86 14.55
C GLU A 81 -25.53 41.15 13.20
N GLU A 82 -24.94 41.70 12.12
CA GLU A 82 -24.86 40.96 10.85
C GLU A 82 -23.99 39.70 11.02
N THR A 83 -22.86 39.80 11.73
CA THR A 83 -21.98 38.65 12.02
C THR A 83 -22.69 37.61 12.89
N ARG A 84 -23.42 38.03 13.93
CA ARG A 84 -24.26 37.16 14.75
C ARG A 84 -25.34 36.47 13.90
N GLY A 85 -25.98 37.21 13.01
CA GLY A 85 -26.96 36.71 12.05
C GLY A 85 -26.41 35.58 11.18
N MET A 86 -25.11 35.62 10.85
CA MET A 86 -24.47 34.52 10.11
C MET A 86 -24.46 33.20 10.88
N PHE A 87 -24.14 33.22 12.17
CA PHE A 87 -24.16 32.01 12.99
C PHE A 87 -25.59 31.56 13.32
N ILE A 88 -26.53 32.49 13.51
CA ILE A 88 -27.95 32.16 13.68
C ILE A 88 -28.44 31.37 12.45
N ASN A 89 -28.19 31.87 11.24
CA ASN A 89 -28.60 31.17 10.02
C ASN A 89 -27.84 29.86 9.82
N LEU A 90 -26.53 29.83 10.08
CA LEU A 90 -25.73 28.61 9.94
C LEU A 90 -26.21 27.51 10.90
N PHE A 91 -26.66 27.85 12.10
CA PHE A 91 -27.07 26.88 13.11
C PHE A 91 -28.57 26.53 13.09
N ASP A 92 -29.34 27.12 12.19
CA ASP A 92 -30.77 26.83 12.00
C ASP A 92 -30.99 25.49 11.28
N GLU A 93 -31.01 24.38 12.04
CA GLU A 93 -31.16 23.04 11.47
C GLU A 93 -32.52 22.77 10.79
N SER A 94 -33.45 23.73 10.79
CA SER A 94 -34.70 23.65 10.02
C SER A 94 -34.50 23.91 8.52
N LYS A 95 -33.37 24.51 8.14
CA LYS A 95 -33.00 24.82 6.74
C LYS A 95 -32.00 23.81 6.18
N ASP A 96 -32.03 23.67 4.85
CA ASP A 96 -31.08 22.82 4.15
C ASP A 96 -29.62 23.23 4.45
N LEU A 97 -28.75 22.23 4.59
CA LEU A 97 -27.36 22.46 4.94
C LEU A 97 -26.64 23.26 3.84
N ALA A 98 -26.88 22.94 2.56
CA ALA A 98 -26.22 23.63 1.47
C ALA A 98 -26.63 25.10 1.41
N GLU A 99 -27.93 25.38 1.57
CA GLU A 99 -28.45 26.75 1.64
C GLU A 99 -27.80 27.55 2.77
N ARG A 100 -27.69 26.97 3.97
CA ARG A 100 -27.04 27.63 5.12
C ARG A 100 -25.57 27.94 4.87
N MET A 101 -24.84 27.01 4.28
CA MET A 101 -23.41 27.18 3.98
C MET A 101 -23.17 28.22 2.89
N GLU A 102 -23.93 28.17 1.79
CA GLU A 102 -23.83 29.14 0.69
C GLU A 102 -24.21 30.55 1.18
N TRP A 103 -25.26 30.65 2.01
CA TRP A 103 -25.64 31.92 2.62
C TRP A 103 -24.52 32.47 3.53
N PHE A 104 -23.87 31.62 4.34
CA PHE A 104 -22.76 32.04 5.20
C PHE A 104 -21.57 32.56 4.37
N LEU A 105 -21.25 31.88 3.26
CA LEU A 105 -20.21 32.31 2.32
C LEU A 105 -20.53 33.67 1.71
N ALA A 106 -21.76 33.85 1.20
CA ALA A 106 -22.20 35.09 0.59
C ALA A 106 -22.20 36.26 1.59
N SER A 107 -22.67 36.03 2.82
CA SER A 107 -22.68 37.04 3.88
C SER A 107 -21.27 37.41 4.34
N ALA A 108 -20.36 36.43 4.42
CA ALA A 108 -18.95 36.70 4.71
C ALA A 108 -18.30 37.58 3.63
N GLU A 109 -18.58 37.31 2.34
CA GLU A 109 -18.06 38.14 1.25
C GLU A 109 -18.69 39.53 1.24
N LYS A 110 -20.00 39.64 1.52
CA LYS A 110 -20.68 40.93 1.67
C LYS A 110 -20.03 41.79 2.76
N LEU A 111 -19.77 41.21 3.94
CA LEU A 111 -19.07 41.92 5.03
C LEU A 111 -17.64 42.28 4.65
N ARG A 112 -16.92 41.36 3.99
CA ARG A 112 -15.56 41.62 3.51
C ARG A 112 -15.53 42.82 2.58
N VAL A 113 -16.40 42.88 1.57
CA VAL A 113 -16.48 43.99 0.60
C VAL A 113 -16.91 45.30 1.27
N LYS A 114 -17.91 45.24 2.16
CA LYS A 114 -18.48 46.43 2.81
C LYS A 114 -17.50 47.12 3.76
N TYR A 115 -16.66 46.36 4.45
CA TYR A 115 -15.77 46.84 5.50
C TYR A 115 -14.29 46.66 5.17
N ASP A 116 -13.94 46.38 3.91
CA ASP A 116 -12.55 46.26 3.45
C ASP A 116 -11.78 47.56 3.74
N ASP A 117 -10.70 47.45 4.51
CA ASP A 117 -9.79 48.56 4.83
C ASP A 117 -8.58 48.63 3.88
N GLY A 118 -8.59 47.81 2.82
CA GLY A 118 -7.49 47.63 1.88
C GLY A 118 -6.61 46.42 2.18
N ASN A 119 -6.80 45.76 3.33
CA ASN A 119 -6.04 44.57 3.73
C ASN A 119 -6.88 43.28 3.69
N TRP A 120 -8.19 43.35 3.44
CA TRP A 120 -9.09 42.19 3.51
C TRP A 120 -9.24 41.53 2.14
N HIS A 121 -8.15 41.01 1.59
CA HIS A 121 -8.15 40.37 0.26
C HIS A 121 -9.06 39.13 0.15
N GLN A 122 -9.37 38.46 1.27
CA GLN A 122 -10.28 37.32 1.33
C GLN A 122 -10.91 37.19 2.71
N HIS A 123 -12.10 36.56 2.81
CA HIS A 123 -12.84 36.42 4.07
C HIS A 123 -12.45 35.16 4.88
N TYR A 124 -11.70 34.23 4.30
CA TYR A 124 -11.22 32.97 4.91
C TYR A 124 -12.29 31.98 5.41
N GLN A 125 -13.58 32.32 5.34
CA GLN A 125 -14.70 31.47 5.76
C GLN A 125 -14.98 30.34 4.75
N THR A 126 -13.97 29.52 4.44
CA THR A 126 -14.10 28.38 3.51
C THR A 126 -14.99 27.28 4.09
N GLN A 127 -15.31 26.25 3.30
CA GLN A 127 -16.07 25.08 3.78
C GLN A 127 -15.43 24.42 5.00
N ASN A 128 -14.10 24.47 5.14
CA ASN A 128 -13.39 23.95 6.30
C ASN A 128 -13.72 24.73 7.58
N ALA A 129 -13.73 26.07 7.52
CA ALA A 129 -14.12 26.90 8.65
C ALA A 129 -15.60 26.70 9.02
N ILE A 130 -16.48 26.71 8.02
CA ILE A 130 -17.93 26.55 8.23
C ILE A 130 -18.26 25.19 8.86
N THR A 131 -17.68 24.11 8.35
CA THR A 131 -17.87 22.77 8.94
C THR A 131 -17.25 22.63 10.32
N THR A 132 -16.16 23.36 10.61
CA THR A 132 -15.62 23.44 11.97
C THR A 132 -16.59 24.12 12.94
N TYR A 133 -17.24 25.22 12.54
CA TYR A 133 -18.28 25.85 13.39
C TYR A 133 -19.47 24.91 13.64
N LEU A 134 -19.92 24.21 12.61
CA LEU A 134 -20.99 23.22 12.72
C LEU A 134 -20.61 22.06 13.63
N TRP A 135 -19.40 21.52 13.51
CA TRP A 135 -18.87 20.47 14.38
C TRP A 135 -18.74 20.94 15.83
N LEU A 136 -18.26 22.17 16.08
CA LEU A 136 -18.20 22.72 17.42
C LEU A 136 -19.60 22.84 18.07
N LYS A 137 -20.60 23.30 17.30
CA LYS A 137 -21.97 23.50 17.78
C LYS A 137 -22.77 22.21 17.93
N TYR A 138 -22.63 21.29 16.99
CA TYR A 138 -23.32 20.01 16.95
C TYR A 138 -22.31 18.86 16.76
N PRO A 139 -21.48 18.60 17.80
CA PRO A 139 -20.37 17.65 17.74
C PRO A 139 -20.79 16.21 17.53
N ASP A 140 -22.08 15.91 17.70
CA ASP A 140 -22.66 14.59 17.52
C ASP A 140 -23.22 14.35 16.10
N LYS A 141 -23.14 15.35 15.21
CA LYS A 141 -23.79 15.33 13.89
C LYS A 141 -22.89 15.74 12.72
N TYR A 142 -22.06 16.77 12.87
CA TYR A 142 -21.27 17.32 11.76
C TYR A 142 -19.79 17.00 11.88
N TYR A 143 -19.14 16.72 10.76
CA TYR A 143 -17.70 16.50 10.67
C TYR A 143 -16.96 17.74 10.14
N ILE A 144 -15.69 17.89 10.50
CA ILE A 144 -14.79 18.86 9.86
C ILE A 144 -14.46 18.38 8.44
N TYR A 145 -14.68 19.23 7.44
CA TYR A 145 -14.33 18.94 6.06
C TYR A 145 -13.03 19.63 5.67
N LYS A 146 -12.07 18.88 5.14
CA LYS A 146 -10.91 19.43 4.43
C LYS A 146 -10.63 18.61 3.19
N TYR A 147 -10.66 19.27 2.03
CA TYR A 147 -10.58 18.62 0.72
C TYR A 147 -9.44 17.60 0.62
N SER A 148 -8.21 17.99 0.97
CA SER A 148 -7.03 17.12 0.85
C SER A 148 -7.11 15.89 1.76
N GLU A 149 -7.67 16.05 2.96
CA GLU A 149 -7.72 14.97 3.96
C GLU A 149 -8.81 13.97 3.59
N VAL A 150 -10.01 14.46 3.25
CA VAL A 150 -11.11 13.60 2.79
C VAL A 150 -10.74 12.88 1.49
N TRP A 151 -10.12 13.59 0.53
CA TRP A 151 -9.73 12.96 -0.73
C TRP A 151 -8.70 11.85 -0.52
N ALA A 152 -7.70 12.08 0.33
CA ALA A 152 -6.68 11.07 0.63
C ALA A 152 -7.27 9.86 1.37
N PHE A 153 -8.14 10.10 2.36
CA PHE A 153 -8.83 9.05 3.09
C PHE A 153 -9.75 8.23 2.17
N ALA A 154 -10.61 8.89 1.39
CA ALA A 154 -11.50 8.23 0.44
C ALA A 154 -10.73 7.37 -0.57
N LYS A 155 -9.56 7.85 -1.03
CA LYS A 155 -8.66 7.07 -1.88
C LYS A 155 -8.04 5.87 -1.15
N ALA A 156 -7.67 6.04 0.13
CA ALA A 156 -7.06 4.96 0.93
C ALA A 156 -8.01 3.77 1.14
N ILE A 157 -9.30 4.05 1.32
CA ILE A 157 -10.35 3.03 1.52
C ILE A 157 -11.06 2.62 0.23
N ASP A 158 -10.60 3.10 -0.93
CA ASP A 158 -11.18 2.78 -2.23
C ASP A 158 -12.69 3.08 -2.30
N SER A 159 -13.04 4.30 -1.88
CA SER A 159 -14.41 4.80 -1.87
C SER A 159 -14.85 5.25 -3.26
N ASP A 160 -16.07 4.88 -3.66
CA ASP A 160 -16.74 5.39 -4.87
C ASP A 160 -16.92 6.92 -4.85
N PHE A 161 -16.98 7.50 -3.65
CA PHE A 161 -17.02 8.94 -3.47
C PHE A 161 -15.60 9.50 -3.42
N LEU A 162 -15.23 10.29 -4.43
CA LEU A 162 -14.03 11.11 -4.45
C LEU A 162 -14.40 12.61 -4.56
N PRO A 163 -14.03 13.45 -3.57
CA PRO A 163 -14.25 14.89 -3.65
C PRO A 163 -13.66 15.52 -4.91
N LYS A 164 -14.41 16.41 -5.57
CA LYS A 164 -13.98 17.09 -6.81
C LYS A 164 -13.59 18.54 -6.55
N LYS A 165 -12.51 19.02 -7.15
CA LYS A 165 -12.10 20.43 -7.04
C LYS A 165 -13.24 21.35 -7.51
N GLY A 166 -13.47 22.47 -6.80
CA GLY A 166 -14.51 23.44 -7.12
C GLY A 166 -15.95 23.06 -6.73
N ARG A 167 -16.18 21.87 -6.13
CA ARG A 167 -17.52 21.41 -5.70
C ARG A 167 -17.69 21.49 -4.19
N GLY A 168 -17.38 22.63 -3.59
CA GLY A 168 -17.23 22.81 -2.14
C GLY A 168 -18.38 22.22 -1.31
N VAL A 169 -19.59 22.75 -1.42
CA VAL A 169 -20.74 22.32 -0.61
C VAL A 169 -21.21 20.90 -0.95
N SER A 170 -21.22 20.53 -2.23
CA SER A 170 -21.53 19.15 -2.63
C SER A 170 -20.51 18.14 -2.06
N ASN A 171 -19.22 18.49 -2.00
CA ASN A 171 -18.21 17.64 -1.39
C ASN A 171 -18.44 17.47 0.11
N VAL A 172 -18.89 18.53 0.81
CA VAL A 172 -19.24 18.43 2.24
C VAL A 172 -20.40 17.46 2.44
N GLN A 173 -21.46 17.56 1.64
CA GLN A 173 -22.58 16.62 1.69
C GLN A 173 -22.17 15.18 1.39
N GLY A 174 -21.30 14.96 0.39
CA GLY A 174 -20.75 13.63 0.11
C GLY A 174 -19.85 13.10 1.22
N THR A 175 -19.07 13.98 1.86
CA THR A 175 -18.22 13.64 3.01
C THR A 175 -19.05 13.22 4.21
N LEU A 176 -20.15 13.92 4.50
CA LEU A 176 -21.08 13.56 5.58
C LEU A 176 -21.57 12.12 5.40
N LYS A 177 -22.02 11.76 4.19
CA LYS A 177 -22.47 10.40 3.89
C LYS A 177 -21.35 9.37 4.06
N LEU A 178 -20.18 9.63 3.49
CA LEU A 178 -19.03 8.74 3.60
C LEU A 178 -18.64 8.52 5.08
N TYR A 179 -18.55 9.59 5.86
CA TYR A 179 -18.12 9.53 7.24
C TYR A 179 -19.19 8.90 8.13
N ASP A 180 -20.48 9.09 7.84
CA ASP A 180 -21.57 8.39 8.54
C ASP A 180 -21.46 6.86 8.35
N GLU A 181 -21.24 6.39 7.11
CA GLU A 181 -21.06 4.97 6.81
C GLU A 181 -19.81 4.39 7.51
N VAL A 182 -18.69 5.12 7.49
CA VAL A 182 -17.45 4.72 8.18
C VAL A 182 -17.63 4.70 9.70
N ARG A 183 -18.32 5.70 10.26
CA ARG A 183 -18.59 5.83 11.69
C ARG A 183 -19.42 4.66 12.22
N GLU A 184 -20.37 4.13 11.45
CA GLU A 184 -21.13 2.94 11.85
C GLU A 184 -20.25 1.70 12.10
N ILE A 185 -19.11 1.61 11.41
CA ILE A 185 -18.12 0.54 11.61
C ILE A 185 -17.27 0.86 12.84
N ILE A 186 -16.78 2.10 12.93
CA ILE A 186 -15.98 2.57 14.07
C ILE A 186 -16.73 2.41 15.40
N GLN A 187 -18.03 2.72 15.44
CA GLN A 187 -18.86 2.59 16.65
C GLN A 187 -18.92 1.14 17.17
N LYS A 188 -18.77 0.15 16.29
CA LYS A 188 -18.79 -1.28 16.63
C LYS A 188 -17.41 -1.80 17.05
N ASP A 189 -16.34 -1.02 16.87
CA ASP A 189 -14.99 -1.42 17.25
C ASP A 189 -14.77 -1.25 18.77
N PHE A 190 -14.78 -2.36 19.50
CA PHE A 190 -14.64 -2.37 20.96
C PHE A 190 -13.29 -1.81 21.42
N GLU A 191 -12.21 -2.08 20.69
CA GLU A 191 -10.87 -1.66 21.07
C GLU A 191 -10.71 -0.15 20.94
N LEU A 192 -11.14 0.44 19.81
CA LEU A 192 -11.15 1.91 19.65
C LEU A 192 -11.99 2.59 20.72
N ASN A 193 -13.16 2.02 21.03
CA ASN A 193 -14.04 2.54 22.08
C ASN A 193 -13.35 2.55 23.44
N GLN A 194 -12.65 1.47 23.78
CA GLN A 194 -11.92 1.35 25.03
C GLN A 194 -10.72 2.30 25.07
N MET A 195 -9.93 2.37 23.99
CA MET A 195 -8.79 3.29 23.86
C MET A 195 -9.19 4.75 24.04
N LEU A 196 -10.28 5.17 23.39
CA LEU A 196 -10.80 6.53 23.55
C LEU A 196 -11.26 6.77 24.98
N LYS A 197 -12.03 5.84 25.57
CA LYS A 197 -12.53 5.96 26.94
C LYS A 197 -11.41 6.09 27.96
N ASP A 198 -10.33 5.33 27.80
CA ASP A 198 -9.17 5.36 28.70
C ASP A 198 -8.32 6.63 28.54
N ALA A 199 -8.33 7.23 27.34
CA ALA A 199 -7.56 8.43 27.02
C ALA A 199 -8.28 9.74 27.38
N LEU A 200 -9.62 9.73 27.47
CA LEU A 200 -10.44 10.91 27.75
C LEU A 200 -10.21 11.45 29.18
N GLU A 201 -10.09 12.77 29.27
CA GLU A 201 -9.98 13.53 30.53
C GLU A 201 -11.25 14.39 30.72
N ASP A 202 -11.52 14.91 31.92
CA ASP A 202 -12.72 15.70 32.24
C ASP A 202 -12.96 16.93 31.34
N LYS A 203 -11.88 17.47 30.77
CA LYS A 203 -11.92 18.62 29.85
C LYS A 203 -12.16 18.24 28.39
N CYS A 204 -12.26 16.95 28.08
CA CYS A 204 -12.51 16.44 26.74
C CYS A 204 -13.99 16.17 26.54
N TYR A 205 -14.51 16.49 25.35
CA TYR A 205 -15.84 16.05 24.96
C TYR A 205 -15.89 14.52 24.89
N PRO A 206 -16.97 13.83 25.35
CA PRO A 206 -16.99 12.36 25.38
C PRO A 206 -16.99 11.68 24.02
N ASP A 207 -17.44 12.39 22.97
CA ASP A 207 -17.54 11.88 21.60
C ASP A 207 -18.25 10.52 21.53
N LEU A 208 -19.45 10.42 22.12
CA LEU A 208 -20.19 9.16 22.21
C LEU A 208 -20.49 8.59 20.82
N ASN A 209 -20.85 9.46 19.87
CA ASN A 209 -21.14 9.08 18.49
C ASN A 209 -19.89 8.82 17.66
N LYS A 210 -18.67 9.08 18.14
CA LYS A 210 -17.41 8.89 17.41
C LYS A 210 -17.23 9.80 16.19
N ILE A 211 -17.91 10.94 16.17
CA ILE A 211 -17.74 11.95 15.12
C ILE A 211 -16.29 12.43 15.08
N THR A 212 -15.74 12.79 16.23
CA THR A 212 -14.39 13.37 16.31
C THR A 212 -13.34 12.31 16.04
N MET A 213 -13.55 11.09 16.54
CA MET A 213 -12.70 9.94 16.21
C MET A 213 -12.70 9.61 14.71
N THR A 214 -13.84 9.68 14.01
CA THR A 214 -13.90 9.51 12.55
C THR A 214 -13.10 10.58 11.82
N ILE A 215 -13.18 11.84 12.25
CA ILE A 215 -12.36 12.94 11.70
C ILE A 215 -10.87 12.66 11.92
N ASP A 216 -10.50 12.19 13.11
CA ASP A 216 -9.11 11.93 13.48
C ASP A 216 -8.51 10.78 12.68
N ILE A 217 -9.27 9.71 12.46
CA ILE A 217 -8.89 8.61 11.55
C ILE A 217 -8.70 9.11 10.13
N GLY A 218 -9.60 9.95 9.63
CA GLY A 218 -9.47 10.57 8.29
C GLY A 218 -8.21 11.43 8.17
N PHE A 219 -7.89 12.20 9.23
CA PHE A 219 -6.66 12.98 9.32
C PHE A 219 -5.43 12.08 9.32
N PHE A 220 -5.39 11.05 10.18
CA PHE A 220 -4.32 10.08 10.25
C PHE A 220 -4.06 9.43 8.89
N ALA A 221 -5.12 8.94 8.25
CA ALA A 221 -5.03 8.29 6.95
C ALA A 221 -4.44 9.22 5.87
N SER A 222 -4.78 10.51 5.94
CA SER A 222 -4.30 11.48 4.98
C SER A 222 -2.81 11.81 5.09
N ARG A 223 -2.21 11.65 6.28
CA ARG A 223 -0.83 12.13 6.56
C ARG A 223 0.17 11.03 6.87
N PHE A 224 -0.27 9.98 7.54
CA PHE A 224 0.62 8.98 8.12
C PHE A 224 0.42 7.61 7.47
N TYR A 225 -0.81 7.22 7.13
CA TYR A 225 -1.08 5.90 6.54
C TYR A 225 -0.34 5.65 5.22
N LYS A 226 -0.30 6.65 4.32
CA LYS A 226 0.50 6.56 3.09
C LYS A 226 2.00 6.64 3.32
N LYS A 227 2.44 7.38 4.34
CA LYS A 227 3.86 7.55 4.62
C LYS A 227 4.45 6.29 5.24
N GLU A 228 3.72 5.63 6.13
CA GLU A 228 4.12 4.34 6.69
C GLU A 228 4.12 3.24 5.62
N THR A 229 3.12 3.23 4.73
CA THR A 229 3.10 2.30 3.59
C THR A 229 4.18 2.63 2.56
N GLU A 230 4.41 3.87 2.14
CA GLU A 230 5.49 4.20 1.18
C GLU A 230 6.90 4.10 1.79
N GLU A 231 7.08 4.32 3.11
CA GLU A 231 8.38 4.21 3.77
C GLU A 231 8.87 2.76 3.91
N MET A 232 7.97 1.77 3.95
CA MET A 232 8.35 0.35 3.96
C MET A 232 8.80 -0.13 2.57
N TRP A 233 8.29 0.45 1.47
CA TRP A 233 8.58 -0.03 0.12
C TRP A 233 9.96 0.43 -0.37
N PHE A 234 10.75 -0.54 -0.81
CA PHE A 234 12.06 -0.38 -1.42
C PHE A 234 12.03 -0.78 -2.91
N PRO A 235 12.83 -0.15 -3.79
CA PRO A 235 13.66 1.04 -3.55
C PRO A 235 12.88 2.34 -3.65
N LYS A 236 13.24 3.32 -2.80
CA LYS A 236 12.58 4.63 -2.69
C LYS A 236 12.93 5.57 -3.85
N ASP A 237 14.21 5.71 -4.15
CA ASP A 237 14.71 6.73 -5.10
C ASP A 237 15.03 6.17 -6.49
N TYR A 238 14.47 5.01 -6.83
CA TYR A 238 14.73 4.35 -8.11
C TYR A 238 13.47 4.23 -8.98
N SER A 239 13.66 4.56 -10.26
CA SER A 239 12.68 4.36 -11.32
C SER A 239 13.37 3.83 -12.57
N PRO A 240 12.79 2.83 -13.26
CA PRO A 240 13.29 2.38 -14.55
C PRO A 240 13.03 3.39 -15.68
N LYS A 241 12.30 4.49 -15.41
CA LYS A 241 11.92 5.50 -16.42
C LYS A 241 11.22 4.92 -17.66
N LEU A 242 10.48 3.83 -17.46
CA LEU A 242 9.63 3.20 -18.47
C LEU A 242 8.19 3.69 -18.29
N SER A 243 7.64 4.33 -19.32
CA SER A 243 6.24 4.76 -19.32
C SER A 243 5.30 3.57 -19.54
N VAL A 244 4.01 3.75 -19.25
CA VAL A 244 2.96 2.75 -19.57
C VAL A 244 3.01 2.33 -21.04
N GLN A 245 3.31 3.26 -21.96
CA GLN A 245 3.41 2.94 -23.39
C GLN A 245 4.64 2.07 -23.70
N ASN A 246 5.76 2.30 -23.01
CA ASN A 246 6.93 1.43 -23.16
C ASN A 246 6.62 0.01 -22.67
N TRP A 247 5.91 -0.11 -21.55
CA TRP A 247 5.48 -1.41 -21.02
C TRP A 247 4.56 -2.16 -21.97
N LEU A 248 3.58 -1.49 -22.59
CA LEU A 248 2.72 -2.10 -23.61
C LEU A 248 3.53 -2.66 -24.78
N THR A 249 4.50 -1.90 -25.29
CA THR A 249 5.39 -2.39 -26.37
C THR A 249 6.25 -3.57 -25.93
N LEU A 250 6.72 -3.59 -24.68
CA LEU A 250 7.51 -4.71 -24.17
C LEU A 250 6.66 -5.98 -23.98
N LEU A 251 5.42 -5.83 -23.51
CA LEU A 251 4.49 -6.94 -23.32
C LEU A 251 4.13 -7.66 -24.62
N GLU A 252 4.17 -6.96 -25.75
CA GLU A 252 3.98 -7.54 -27.09
C GLU A 252 5.23 -8.25 -27.63
N ASP A 253 6.42 -8.03 -27.05
CA ASP A 253 7.68 -8.65 -27.49
C ASP A 253 7.87 -10.01 -26.80
N CYS A 254 7.53 -11.09 -27.51
CA CYS A 254 7.64 -12.47 -27.01
C CYS A 254 9.08 -12.93 -26.72
N SER A 255 10.10 -12.20 -27.21
CA SER A 255 11.50 -12.45 -26.83
C SER A 255 11.83 -11.91 -25.44
N ILE A 256 11.03 -10.97 -24.93
CA ILE A 256 11.16 -10.38 -23.60
C ILE A 256 10.18 -11.04 -22.63
N PHE A 257 8.88 -11.00 -22.97
CA PHE A 257 7.81 -11.63 -22.21
C PHE A 257 7.51 -13.02 -22.78
N THR A 258 8.26 -14.02 -22.27
CA THR A 258 7.99 -15.43 -22.55
C THR A 258 6.66 -15.87 -21.91
N ALA A 259 6.12 -17.02 -22.33
CA ALA A 259 4.91 -17.60 -21.73
C ALA A 259 5.01 -17.71 -20.20
N GLU A 260 6.15 -18.18 -19.68
CA GLU A 260 6.42 -18.27 -18.24
C GLU A 260 6.46 -16.89 -17.58
N SER A 261 7.00 -15.88 -18.25
CA SER A 261 7.07 -14.51 -17.72
C SER A 261 5.68 -13.88 -17.62
N LEU A 262 4.84 -14.09 -18.64
CA LEU A 262 3.44 -13.67 -18.64
C LEU A 262 2.65 -14.42 -17.57
N GLN A 263 2.91 -15.72 -17.36
CA GLN A 263 2.30 -16.50 -16.28
C GLN A 263 2.60 -15.89 -14.91
N ILE A 264 3.86 -15.51 -14.65
CA ILE A 264 4.22 -14.82 -13.40
C ILE A 264 3.46 -13.50 -13.25
N MET A 265 3.43 -12.66 -14.30
CA MET A 265 2.68 -11.39 -14.25
C MET A 265 1.19 -11.63 -14.00
N ARG A 266 0.58 -12.61 -14.66
CA ARG A 266 -0.84 -12.95 -14.48
C ARG A 266 -1.12 -13.42 -13.05
N CYS A 267 -0.25 -14.24 -12.47
CA CYS A 267 -0.37 -14.69 -11.08
C CYS A 267 -0.34 -13.51 -10.10
N PHE A 268 0.57 -12.54 -10.30
CA PHE A 268 0.60 -11.31 -9.50
C PHE A 268 -0.66 -10.48 -9.68
N MET A 269 -1.14 -10.30 -10.92
CA MET A 269 -2.37 -9.55 -11.20
C MET A 269 -3.60 -10.20 -10.54
N ASP A 270 -3.73 -11.52 -10.61
CA ASP A 270 -4.82 -12.28 -9.95
C ASP A 270 -4.73 -12.23 -8.42
N PHE A 271 -3.53 -12.06 -7.86
CA PHE A 271 -3.33 -11.84 -6.42
C PHE A 271 -3.53 -10.36 -6.01
N GLY A 272 -3.97 -9.48 -6.91
CA GLY A 272 -4.21 -8.06 -6.62
C GLY A 272 -3.04 -7.12 -6.90
N GLY A 273 -1.96 -7.63 -7.51
CA GLY A 273 -0.75 -6.90 -7.90
C GLY A 273 0.35 -6.89 -6.84
N GLU A 274 0.15 -7.57 -5.72
CA GLU A 274 1.06 -7.64 -4.57
C GLU A 274 1.03 -9.04 -3.95
N ALA A 275 2.18 -9.68 -3.76
CA ALA A 275 2.26 -11.01 -3.15
C ALA A 275 3.68 -11.38 -2.70
N THR A 276 3.81 -12.36 -1.81
CA THR A 276 5.08 -13.08 -1.63
C THR A 276 5.20 -14.22 -2.65
N CYS A 277 6.42 -14.63 -2.98
CA CYS A 277 6.64 -15.80 -3.85
C CYS A 277 6.08 -17.10 -3.23
N LYS A 278 5.97 -17.17 -1.90
CA LYS A 278 5.40 -18.32 -1.18
C LYS A 278 3.88 -18.39 -1.41
N GLN A 279 3.19 -17.27 -1.23
CA GLN A 279 1.75 -17.17 -1.47
C GLN A 279 1.38 -17.52 -2.92
N LEU A 280 2.17 -17.04 -3.89
CA LEU A 280 1.95 -17.38 -5.30
C LEU A 280 2.13 -18.88 -5.56
N ALA A 281 3.19 -19.49 -5.01
CA ALA A 281 3.45 -20.92 -5.16
C ALA A 281 2.36 -21.78 -4.53
N GLU A 282 1.84 -21.38 -3.37
CA GLU A 282 0.76 -22.10 -2.69
C GLU A 282 -0.57 -21.99 -3.43
N LYS A 283 -0.90 -20.81 -4.00
CA LYS A 283 -2.17 -20.60 -4.70
C LYS A 283 -2.19 -21.16 -6.12
N TYR A 284 -1.09 -20.99 -6.86
CA TYR A 284 -1.04 -21.27 -8.29
C TYR A 284 -0.15 -22.47 -8.67
N GLY A 285 0.53 -23.08 -7.70
CA GLY A 285 1.51 -24.14 -7.95
C GLY A 285 2.86 -23.57 -8.42
N ARG A 286 3.73 -24.43 -8.96
CA ARG A 286 5.16 -24.14 -9.24
C ARG A 286 5.98 -23.91 -7.95
N SER A 287 7.29 -23.77 -8.11
CA SER A 287 8.21 -23.52 -6.98
C SER A 287 8.34 -22.02 -6.70
N MET A 288 8.70 -21.63 -5.47
CA MET A 288 9.01 -20.22 -5.14
C MET A 288 10.10 -19.63 -6.07
N ASN A 289 11.04 -20.46 -6.52
CA ASN A 289 12.09 -20.06 -7.45
C ASN A 289 11.56 -19.72 -8.84
N PHE A 290 10.47 -20.33 -9.30
CA PHE A 290 9.83 -19.96 -10.56
C PHE A 290 9.45 -18.48 -10.56
N TYR A 291 8.78 -18.02 -9.50
CA TYR A 291 8.40 -16.63 -9.34
C TYR A 291 9.63 -15.73 -9.14
N ASN A 292 10.51 -16.04 -8.20
CA ASN A 292 11.62 -15.16 -7.85
C ASN A 292 12.69 -15.04 -8.96
N ALA A 293 13.21 -16.18 -9.44
CA ALA A 293 14.24 -16.18 -10.47
C ALA A 293 13.65 -15.78 -11.82
N GLY A 294 12.44 -16.25 -12.16
CA GLY A 294 11.74 -15.88 -13.40
C GLY A 294 11.53 -14.37 -13.52
N SER A 295 11.08 -13.72 -12.44
CA SER A 295 10.98 -12.27 -12.34
C SER A 295 12.33 -11.56 -12.55
N SER A 296 13.40 -12.05 -11.93
CA SER A 296 14.73 -11.46 -12.07
C SER A 296 15.26 -11.55 -13.51
N TYR A 297 15.07 -12.70 -14.17
CA TYR A 297 15.48 -12.89 -15.57
C TYR A 297 14.66 -12.05 -16.54
N LEU A 298 13.33 -11.94 -16.32
CA LEU A 298 12.48 -11.03 -17.07
C LEU A 298 12.99 -9.58 -16.97
N ALA A 299 13.24 -9.11 -15.75
CA ALA A 299 13.75 -7.78 -15.51
C ALA A 299 15.11 -7.53 -16.20
N LYS A 300 15.98 -8.54 -16.22
CA LYS A 300 17.26 -8.49 -16.95
C LYS A 300 17.06 -8.32 -18.45
N ARG A 301 16.18 -9.09 -19.09
CA ARG A 301 15.87 -8.95 -20.53
C ARG A 301 15.32 -7.56 -20.85
N ILE A 302 14.46 -7.03 -19.99
CA ILE A 302 13.92 -5.66 -20.15
C ILE A 302 15.06 -4.63 -20.07
N ALA A 303 15.97 -4.75 -19.11
CA ALA A 303 17.11 -3.85 -18.99
C ALA A 303 18.01 -3.88 -20.23
N GLU A 304 18.33 -5.07 -20.73
CA GLU A 304 19.18 -5.25 -21.92
C GLU A 304 18.51 -4.66 -23.17
N LYS A 305 17.18 -4.82 -23.32
CA LYS A 305 16.43 -4.30 -24.46
C LYS A 305 16.28 -2.77 -24.44
N THR A 306 16.06 -2.19 -23.26
CA THR A 306 15.67 -0.78 -23.12
C THR A 306 16.81 0.15 -22.73
N GLY A 307 17.88 -0.39 -22.12
CA GLY A 307 18.93 0.42 -21.50
C GLY A 307 18.42 1.26 -20.31
N CYS A 308 17.33 0.83 -19.66
CA CYS A 308 16.77 1.56 -18.53
C CYS A 308 17.79 1.68 -17.38
N PRO A 309 17.72 2.74 -16.55
CA PRO A 309 18.61 2.88 -15.41
C PRO A 309 18.53 1.64 -14.52
N LEU A 310 19.68 1.10 -14.10
CA LEU A 310 19.74 -0.03 -13.18
C LEU A 310 19.82 0.46 -11.73
N PHE A 311 19.23 -0.32 -10.83
CA PHE A 311 19.34 -0.04 -9.41
C PHE A 311 20.78 -0.29 -8.93
N GLN A 312 21.35 0.64 -8.17
CA GLN A 312 22.74 0.53 -7.66
C GLN A 312 22.77 -0.30 -6.36
N GLY A 313 22.47 -1.59 -6.48
CA GLY A 313 22.55 -2.56 -5.38
C GLY A 313 23.86 -3.34 -5.34
N GLU A 314 24.18 -3.89 -4.16
CA GLU A 314 25.41 -4.65 -3.88
C GLU A 314 25.53 -5.95 -4.70
N ASN A 315 24.43 -6.65 -5.00
CA ASN A 315 24.43 -7.92 -5.74
C ASN A 315 23.63 -7.86 -7.06
N GLU A 316 24.03 -8.66 -8.07
CA GLU A 316 23.46 -8.62 -9.43
C GLU A 316 21.95 -8.89 -9.48
N LYS A 317 21.46 -9.90 -8.73
CA LYS A 317 20.04 -10.23 -8.69
C LYS A 317 19.20 -9.05 -8.16
N SER A 318 19.70 -8.33 -7.16
CA SER A 318 19.03 -7.16 -6.59
C SER A 318 19.04 -5.92 -7.50
N ARG A 319 19.84 -5.92 -8.57
CA ARG A 319 19.88 -4.80 -9.53
C ARG A 319 18.71 -4.79 -10.50
N TYR A 320 18.17 -5.97 -10.82
CA TYR A 320 17.19 -6.12 -11.90
C TYR A 320 15.75 -6.13 -11.41
N TRP A 321 15.41 -6.92 -10.39
CA TRP A 321 14.02 -7.02 -9.91
C TRP A 321 13.36 -5.65 -9.65
N PRO A 322 14.07 -4.59 -9.20
CA PRO A 322 13.45 -3.29 -8.98
C PRO A 322 12.85 -2.67 -10.23
N ILE A 323 13.21 -3.13 -11.42
CA ILE A 323 12.60 -2.69 -12.69
C ILE A 323 11.10 -3.05 -12.72
N LEU A 324 10.74 -4.21 -12.18
CA LEU A 324 9.38 -4.74 -12.19
C LEU A 324 8.60 -4.39 -10.92
N TYR A 325 9.28 -4.38 -9.77
CA TYR A 325 8.64 -4.31 -8.46
C TYR A 325 9.17 -3.20 -7.56
N ILE A 326 8.37 -2.89 -6.55
CA ILE A 326 8.82 -2.43 -5.24
C ILE A 326 8.57 -3.55 -4.22
N GLY A 327 9.27 -3.59 -3.09
CA GLY A 327 9.06 -4.63 -2.09
C GLY A 327 9.52 -4.27 -0.68
N HIS A 328 9.12 -5.08 0.30
CA HIS A 328 9.56 -4.96 1.68
C HIS A 328 9.61 -6.34 2.36
N THR A 329 10.29 -6.43 3.50
CA THR A 329 10.30 -7.66 4.31
C THR A 329 8.90 -7.97 4.84
N ALA A 330 8.47 -9.23 4.70
CA ALA A 330 7.15 -9.65 5.16
C ALA A 330 7.03 -9.55 6.70
N GLY A 331 5.83 -9.19 7.18
CA GLY A 331 5.52 -9.16 8.62
C GLY A 331 5.44 -10.57 9.24
N LYS A 332 5.41 -10.65 10.58
CA LYS A 332 5.33 -11.94 11.29
C LYS A 332 4.09 -12.78 10.96
N ASP A 333 3.03 -12.13 10.48
CA ASP A 333 1.74 -12.73 10.21
C ASP A 333 1.51 -13.02 8.71
N GLN A 334 2.51 -12.78 7.85
CA GLN A 334 2.45 -13.00 6.41
C GLN A 334 3.29 -14.20 5.98
N ASP A 335 2.71 -15.08 5.15
CA ASP A 335 3.42 -16.23 4.60
C ASP A 335 4.48 -15.81 3.58
N GLY A 336 5.75 -15.94 3.96
CA GLY A 336 6.90 -15.69 3.09
C GLY A 336 7.95 -14.78 3.74
N THR A 337 9.04 -14.51 3.03
CA THR A 337 10.15 -13.68 3.54
C THR A 337 10.11 -12.24 3.03
N TYR A 338 9.53 -12.02 1.85
CA TYR A 338 9.53 -10.73 1.17
C TYR A 338 8.27 -10.55 0.34
N VAL A 339 7.65 -9.38 0.46
CA VAL A 339 6.45 -8.96 -0.27
C VAL A 339 6.89 -8.16 -1.49
N TRP A 340 6.35 -8.50 -2.65
CA TRP A 340 6.60 -7.82 -3.91
C TRP A 340 5.31 -7.18 -4.41
N ARG A 341 5.39 -5.93 -4.86
CA ARG A 341 4.29 -5.21 -5.51
C ARG A 341 4.72 -4.73 -6.89
N LEU A 342 3.89 -4.98 -7.90
CA LEU A 342 4.11 -4.48 -9.25
C LEU A 342 4.20 -2.95 -9.23
N ARG A 343 5.12 -2.39 -10.03
CA ARG A 343 5.16 -0.95 -10.26
C ARG A 343 3.90 -0.47 -10.97
N ASP A 344 3.43 0.72 -10.59
CA ASP A 344 2.16 1.27 -11.04
C ASP A 344 2.10 1.38 -12.58
N GLU A 345 3.20 1.72 -13.24
CA GLU A 345 3.26 1.82 -14.71
C GLU A 345 3.14 0.46 -15.41
N LEU A 346 3.78 -0.58 -14.85
CA LEU A 346 3.70 -1.95 -15.36
C LEU A 346 2.31 -2.54 -15.10
N ARG A 347 1.77 -2.36 -13.89
CA ARG A 347 0.41 -2.78 -13.53
C ARG A 347 -0.61 -2.15 -14.48
N SER A 348 -0.52 -0.84 -14.71
CA SER A 348 -1.41 -0.10 -15.63
C SER A 348 -1.33 -0.60 -17.08
N ALA A 349 -0.19 -1.16 -17.49
CA ALA A 349 -0.02 -1.76 -18.82
C ALA A 349 -0.64 -3.17 -18.87
N LEU A 350 -0.43 -3.98 -17.83
CA LEU A 350 -1.01 -5.32 -17.69
C LEU A 350 -2.55 -5.29 -17.64
N GLU A 351 -3.15 -4.29 -16.99
CA GLU A 351 -4.62 -4.09 -16.96
C GLU A 351 -5.23 -3.83 -18.34
N LYS A 352 -4.42 -3.45 -19.33
CA LYS A 352 -4.87 -3.20 -20.71
C LYS A 352 -4.61 -4.38 -21.65
N MET A 353 -3.90 -5.40 -21.18
CA MET A 353 -3.57 -6.58 -21.96
C MET A 353 -4.57 -7.69 -21.65
N ASP A 354 -5.01 -8.41 -22.68
CA ASP A 354 -5.78 -9.62 -22.46
C ASP A 354 -4.83 -10.77 -22.10
N LEU A 355 -4.91 -11.22 -20.85
CA LEU A 355 -4.12 -12.33 -20.32
C LEU A 355 -4.96 -13.60 -20.16
N SER A 356 -6.20 -13.64 -20.66
CA SER A 356 -7.12 -14.77 -20.44
C SER A 356 -6.56 -16.11 -20.91
N GLU A 357 -5.73 -16.11 -21.96
CA GLU A 357 -5.11 -17.30 -22.55
C GLU A 357 -3.86 -17.79 -21.81
N VAL A 358 -3.29 -17.00 -20.88
CA VAL A 358 -2.03 -17.34 -20.18
C VAL A 358 -2.29 -18.17 -18.93
N GLU A 359 -2.05 -19.47 -18.90
CA GLU A 359 -2.42 -20.33 -17.76
C GLU A 359 -2.03 -19.78 -16.36
N LEU A 360 -2.99 -19.77 -15.41
CA LEU A 360 -2.74 -19.36 -14.02
C LEU A 360 -2.02 -20.42 -13.21
N HIS A 361 -2.40 -21.68 -13.39
CA HIS A 361 -1.88 -22.79 -12.59
C HIS A 361 -0.69 -23.46 -13.30
N GLY A 362 0.28 -23.93 -12.52
CA GLY A 362 1.24 -24.91 -13.01
C GLY A 362 0.55 -26.22 -13.39
N PRO A 363 1.20 -27.09 -14.19
CA PRO A 363 0.60 -28.37 -14.59
C PRO A 363 0.13 -29.15 -13.36
N SER A 364 -1.15 -29.55 -13.35
CA SER A 364 -1.80 -30.26 -12.26
C SER A 364 -1.26 -31.68 -12.12
N GLY A 365 -1.00 -32.10 -10.89
CA GLY A 365 -0.21 -33.28 -10.50
C GLY A 365 -0.79 -34.67 -10.81
N GLU A 366 -1.48 -34.88 -11.93
CA GLU A 366 -1.83 -36.22 -12.44
C GLU A 366 -1.21 -36.55 -13.82
N GLU A 367 -0.51 -35.61 -14.46
CA GLU A 367 0.35 -35.86 -15.64
C GLU A 367 1.85 -35.92 -15.25
N ASN A 368 2.16 -36.58 -14.13
CA ASN A 368 3.55 -36.91 -13.77
C ASN A 368 4.07 -38.19 -14.47
N LEU A 369 3.44 -38.57 -15.59
CA LEU A 369 4.11 -39.32 -16.64
C LEU A 369 4.43 -38.32 -17.75
N ILE A 370 5.62 -37.73 -17.65
CA ILE A 370 6.25 -37.12 -18.81
C ILE A 370 6.26 -38.22 -19.88
N GLU A 371 5.40 -38.09 -20.88
CA GLU A 371 5.66 -38.65 -22.19
C GLU A 371 7.00 -38.02 -22.58
N PHE A 372 8.07 -38.81 -22.44
CA PHE A 372 9.41 -38.43 -22.85
C PHE A 372 9.31 -38.01 -24.31
N VAL A 373 9.21 -36.70 -24.56
CA VAL A 373 9.77 -36.14 -25.77
C VAL A 373 11.25 -36.42 -25.60
N TYR A 374 11.67 -37.54 -26.19
CA TYR A 374 13.06 -37.87 -26.45
C TYR A 374 13.66 -36.63 -27.10
N THR A 375 14.29 -35.80 -26.29
CA THR A 375 15.20 -34.80 -26.81
C THR A 375 16.30 -35.65 -27.39
N ASP A 376 16.40 -35.64 -28.72
CA ASP A 376 17.43 -36.31 -29.48
C ASP A 376 18.79 -35.70 -29.08
N TYR A 377 19.35 -36.22 -27.98
CA TYR A 377 20.59 -35.75 -27.37
C TYR A 377 21.79 -35.87 -28.34
N ASP A 378 21.65 -36.65 -29.41
CA ASP A 378 22.63 -36.74 -30.49
C ASP A 378 22.72 -35.45 -31.33
N LYS A 379 21.75 -34.53 -31.22
CA LYS A 379 21.78 -33.21 -31.88
C LYS A 379 22.46 -32.10 -31.08
N LEU A 380 22.76 -32.32 -29.80
CA LEU A 380 23.55 -31.38 -28.99
C LEU A 380 25.02 -31.82 -29.00
N GLN A 381 25.80 -31.27 -29.93
CA GLN A 381 27.21 -31.60 -30.17
C GLN A 381 28.14 -31.27 -28.99
N SER A 382 28.06 -32.04 -27.90
CA SER A 382 29.06 -32.00 -26.83
C SER A 382 29.08 -33.34 -26.11
N ASN A 383 30.16 -34.10 -26.39
CA ASN A 383 30.42 -35.47 -25.92
C ASN A 383 30.88 -35.53 -24.45
N ALA A 384 30.48 -34.57 -23.62
CA ALA A 384 30.94 -34.47 -22.24
C ALA A 384 30.24 -35.53 -21.37
N ARG A 385 31.01 -36.55 -20.95
CA ARG A 385 30.51 -37.72 -20.19
C ARG A 385 29.71 -37.36 -18.94
N PHE A 386 30.03 -36.26 -18.27
CA PHE A 386 29.39 -35.87 -17.01
C PHE A 386 27.90 -35.55 -17.16
N LYS A 387 27.42 -35.15 -18.36
CA LYS A 387 26.03 -34.71 -18.57
C LYS A 387 25.01 -35.79 -18.21
N LYS A 388 25.35 -37.07 -18.40
CA LYS A 388 24.47 -38.19 -18.05
C LYS A 388 24.19 -38.28 -16.55
N TRP A 389 25.01 -37.63 -15.71
CA TRP A 389 24.89 -37.64 -14.25
C TRP A 389 24.19 -36.41 -13.68
N LEU A 390 23.81 -35.42 -14.49
CA LEU A 390 23.10 -34.22 -14.01
C LEU A 390 21.76 -34.58 -13.36
N ASN A 391 20.93 -35.38 -14.04
CA ASN A 391 19.66 -35.82 -13.47
C ASN A 391 19.83 -36.80 -12.29
N PRO A 392 20.70 -37.84 -12.38
CA PRO A 392 21.01 -38.72 -11.25
C PRO A 392 21.37 -38.01 -9.94
N VAL A 393 22.16 -36.94 -10.01
CA VAL A 393 22.54 -36.14 -8.83
C VAL A 393 21.31 -35.50 -8.18
N ILE A 394 20.41 -34.91 -8.97
CA ILE A 394 19.19 -34.27 -8.46
C ILE A 394 18.27 -35.31 -7.83
N VAL A 395 18.09 -36.46 -8.48
CA VAL A 395 17.24 -37.54 -7.98
C VAL A 395 17.78 -38.08 -6.66
N ALA A 396 19.07 -38.38 -6.58
CA ALA A 396 19.69 -38.88 -5.36
C ALA A 396 19.56 -37.90 -4.20
N LEU A 397 19.79 -36.60 -4.42
CA LEU A 397 19.62 -35.58 -3.39
C LEU A 397 18.17 -35.44 -2.92
N ARG A 398 17.19 -35.61 -3.81
CA ARG A 398 15.76 -35.60 -3.42
C ARG A 398 15.41 -36.77 -2.52
N GLU A 399 15.85 -37.99 -2.88
CA GLU A 399 15.64 -39.20 -2.07
C GLU A 399 16.31 -39.09 -0.69
N LEU A 400 17.42 -38.35 -0.61
CA LEU A 400 18.14 -38.10 0.64
C LEU A 400 17.61 -36.89 1.43
N GLY A 401 16.43 -36.36 1.09
CA GLY A 401 15.79 -35.28 1.86
C GLY A 401 16.25 -33.87 1.48
N GLY A 402 16.83 -33.70 0.29
CA GLY A 402 17.20 -32.40 -0.30
C GLY A 402 18.61 -31.93 0.03
N SER A 403 19.32 -32.57 0.96
CA SER A 403 20.72 -32.27 1.29
C SER A 403 21.41 -33.52 1.84
N ALA A 404 22.61 -33.84 1.34
CA ALA A 404 23.35 -35.01 1.77
C ALA A 404 24.87 -34.84 1.60
N GLY A 405 25.63 -35.65 2.33
CA GLY A 405 27.08 -35.73 2.17
C GLY A 405 27.45 -36.27 0.79
N THR A 406 28.64 -35.89 0.30
CA THR A 406 29.09 -36.29 -1.05
C THR A 406 29.15 -37.81 -1.23
N GLN A 407 29.56 -38.56 -0.20
CA GLN A 407 29.59 -40.03 -0.25
C GLN A 407 28.18 -40.63 -0.30
N ASP A 408 27.23 -40.10 0.47
CA ASP A 408 25.84 -40.57 0.47
C ASP A 408 25.19 -40.37 -0.91
N VAL A 409 25.51 -39.26 -1.58
CA VAL A 409 25.07 -39.00 -2.96
C VAL A 409 25.66 -40.03 -3.93
N TYR A 410 26.93 -40.42 -3.77
CA TYR A 410 27.54 -41.45 -4.61
C TYR A 410 26.88 -42.79 -4.41
N ASP A 411 26.77 -43.22 -3.16
CA ASP A 411 26.19 -44.52 -2.81
C ASP A 411 24.74 -44.60 -3.30
N LYS A 412 23.99 -43.49 -3.18
CA LYS A 412 22.61 -43.42 -3.65
C LYS A 412 22.50 -43.43 -5.17
N ILE A 413 23.41 -42.78 -5.90
CA ILE A 413 23.43 -42.86 -7.37
C ILE A 413 23.82 -44.27 -7.83
N ILE A 414 24.80 -44.89 -7.17
CA ILE A 414 25.24 -46.26 -7.49
C ILE A 414 24.09 -47.25 -7.27
N GLU A 415 23.36 -47.10 -6.16
CA GLU A 415 22.17 -47.90 -5.84
C GLU A 415 21.05 -47.68 -6.87
N LEU A 416 20.64 -46.43 -7.10
CA LEU A 416 19.48 -46.11 -7.94
C LEU A 416 19.68 -46.40 -9.42
N TYR A 417 20.93 -46.33 -9.89
CA TYR A 417 21.27 -46.51 -11.31
C TYR A 417 22.05 -47.81 -11.56
N GLU A 418 22.09 -48.71 -10.57
CA GLU A 418 22.69 -50.05 -10.65
C GLU A 418 24.10 -50.06 -11.26
N VAL A 419 24.95 -49.10 -10.86
CA VAL A 419 26.29 -48.96 -11.42
C VAL A 419 27.15 -50.15 -10.97
N SER A 420 27.67 -50.91 -11.93
CA SER A 420 28.41 -52.14 -11.64
C SER A 420 29.79 -51.87 -11.02
N GLU A 421 30.32 -52.83 -10.25
CA GLU A 421 31.68 -52.74 -9.70
C GLU A 421 32.75 -52.62 -10.80
N GLU A 422 32.54 -53.26 -11.95
CA GLU A 422 33.42 -53.18 -13.12
C GLU A 422 33.49 -51.74 -13.66
N GLU A 423 32.35 -51.06 -13.76
CA GLU A 423 32.27 -49.66 -14.20
C GLU A 423 32.88 -48.69 -13.19
N LEU A 424 32.63 -48.89 -11.89
CA LEU A 424 33.22 -48.09 -10.81
C LEU A 424 34.74 -48.26 -10.71
N SER A 425 35.26 -49.43 -11.05
CA SER A 425 36.69 -49.76 -11.01
C SER A 425 37.52 -49.05 -12.09
N GLN A 426 36.88 -48.51 -13.13
CA GLN A 426 37.55 -47.74 -14.17
C GLN A 426 38.12 -46.45 -13.59
N LYS A 427 39.43 -46.25 -13.70
CA LYS A 427 40.14 -45.10 -13.13
C LYS A 427 40.87 -44.28 -14.19
N HIS A 428 40.93 -42.97 -13.97
CA HIS A 428 41.84 -42.10 -14.72
C HIS A 428 43.31 -42.41 -14.35
N ARG A 429 44.26 -41.87 -15.13
CA ARG A 429 45.71 -41.98 -14.84
C ARG A 429 46.10 -41.46 -13.44
N SER A 430 45.26 -40.61 -12.84
CA SER A 430 45.41 -40.08 -11.48
C SER A 430 44.92 -41.02 -10.36
N GLY A 431 44.33 -42.17 -10.71
CA GLY A 431 43.80 -43.15 -9.75
C GLY A 431 42.36 -42.90 -9.27
N ILE A 432 41.72 -41.82 -9.73
CA ILE A 432 40.33 -41.45 -9.39
C ILE A 432 39.36 -42.22 -10.30
N SER A 433 38.27 -42.75 -9.73
CA SER A 433 37.21 -43.41 -10.50
C SER A 433 36.62 -42.44 -11.52
N VAL A 434 36.51 -42.89 -12.76
CA VAL A 434 36.02 -42.05 -13.85
C VAL A 434 34.56 -41.66 -13.63
N ILE A 435 33.74 -42.56 -13.08
CA ILE A 435 32.33 -42.29 -12.78
C ILE A 435 32.18 -41.27 -11.65
N ILE A 436 32.93 -41.43 -10.56
CA ILE A 436 32.88 -40.48 -9.44
C ILE A 436 33.28 -39.09 -9.92
N ASN A 437 34.35 -38.99 -10.71
CA ASN A 437 34.78 -37.72 -11.29
C ASN A 437 33.71 -37.11 -12.23
N ASP A 438 33.04 -37.93 -13.04
CA ASP A 438 31.94 -37.47 -13.90
C ASP A 438 30.74 -36.97 -13.05
N ILE A 439 30.42 -37.62 -11.93
CA ILE A 439 29.37 -37.19 -10.98
C ILE A 439 29.76 -35.86 -10.31
N ASP A 440 31.02 -35.71 -9.92
CA ASP A 440 31.54 -34.45 -9.35
C ASP A 440 31.42 -33.28 -10.33
N TRP A 441 31.75 -33.50 -11.59
CA TRP A 441 31.55 -32.50 -12.63
C TRP A 441 30.08 -32.13 -12.81
N ALA A 442 29.17 -33.11 -12.75
CA ALA A 442 27.74 -32.85 -12.80
C ALA A 442 27.25 -32.03 -11.59
N LYS A 443 27.67 -32.39 -10.37
CA LYS A 443 27.36 -31.64 -9.15
C LYS A 443 27.86 -30.19 -9.23
N ASN A 444 29.11 -30.00 -9.64
CA ASN A 444 29.68 -28.66 -9.78
C ASN A 444 28.94 -27.83 -10.83
N TYR A 445 28.58 -28.43 -11.97
CA TYR A 445 27.83 -27.75 -13.01
C TYR A 445 26.43 -27.36 -12.54
N LEU A 446 25.73 -28.25 -11.84
CA LEU A 446 24.44 -27.93 -11.19
C LEU A 446 24.59 -26.82 -10.14
N GLY A 447 25.71 -26.79 -9.42
CA GLY A 447 26.04 -25.69 -8.51
C GLY A 447 26.27 -24.36 -9.23
N TYR A 448 27.02 -24.36 -10.33
CA TYR A 448 27.28 -23.16 -11.15
C TYR A 448 26.00 -22.59 -11.77
N GLU A 449 25.13 -23.47 -12.24
CA GLU A 449 23.83 -23.11 -12.81
C GLU A 449 22.76 -22.82 -11.73
N GLY A 450 23.11 -22.95 -10.44
CA GLY A 450 22.24 -22.62 -9.32
C GLY A 450 21.12 -23.61 -9.03
N PHE A 451 21.22 -24.83 -9.56
CA PHE A 451 20.34 -25.96 -9.20
C PHE A 451 20.70 -26.59 -7.85
N LEU A 452 21.95 -26.41 -7.39
CA LEU A 452 22.43 -26.83 -6.07
C LEU A 452 23.07 -25.64 -5.36
N ASP A 453 22.87 -25.53 -4.03
CA ASP A 453 23.56 -24.53 -3.22
C ASP A 453 25.06 -24.88 -3.14
N SER A 454 25.92 -23.89 -3.40
CA SER A 454 27.38 -24.03 -3.48
C SER A 454 28.10 -24.25 -2.14
N ASN A 455 27.36 -24.61 -1.08
CA ASN A 455 27.87 -24.86 0.27
C ASN A 455 27.83 -26.35 0.66
N SER A 456 28.22 -27.26 -0.24
CA SER A 456 28.65 -28.59 0.21
C SER A 456 30.14 -28.55 0.58
N PRO A 457 30.53 -28.94 1.81
CA PRO A 457 31.93 -28.91 2.23
C PRO A 457 32.78 -29.81 1.31
N ARG A 458 33.99 -29.33 1.01
CA ARG A 458 35.03 -30.10 0.31
C ARG A 458 35.40 -31.38 1.06
#